data_AF-A0A521GLX1-F1
#
_entry.id   AF-A0A521GLX1-F1
#
_cell.length_a   1.000
_cell.length_b   1.000
_cell.length_c   1.000
_cell.angle_alpha   90.00
_cell.angle_beta   90.00
_cell.angle_gamma   90.00
#
_symmetry.space_group_name_H-M   'P 1'
#
loop_
_entity.id
_entity.type
_entity.pdbx_description
1 polymer ?
#
loop_
_entity_poly.entity_id
_entity_poly.type
_entity_poly.pdbx_seq_one_letter_code
_entity_poly.pdbx_strand_id
1 'polypeptide(L)' 'HLQEVSQRIDNLTPQYRVLEEVGPDHEKEFTLGVFVGEKLMGQGAGPSKQAAQQIAARAALDEYAKRDKPGR' A
#
# COMPACT_ATOMS: atom_id res chain seq x y z
N HIS A 1 -0.18 -2.49 11.71
CA HIS A 1 -0.79 -1.16 11.95
C HIS A 1 -1.57 -0.55 10.79
N LEU A 2 -1.51 -1.04 9.54
CA LEU A 2 -2.35 -0.44 8.48
C LEU A 2 -3.84 -0.79 8.61
N GLN A 3 -4.15 -2.04 8.99
CA GLN A 3 -5.53 -2.53 9.13
C GLN A 3 -6.32 -1.76 10.19
N GLU A 4 -5.72 -1.49 11.35
CA GLU A 4 -6.37 -0.74 12.42
C GLU A 4 -6.68 0.69 12.00
N VAL A 5 -5.76 1.34 11.27
CA VAL A 5 -5.92 2.71 10.80
C VAL A 5 -7.02 2.79 9.74
N SER A 6 -7.01 1.90 8.74
CA SER A 6 -8.03 1.91 7.70
C SER A 6 -9.43 1.56 8.23
N GLN A 7 -9.53 0.64 9.20
CA GLN A 7 -10.81 0.33 9.85
C GLN A 7 -11.29 1.46 10.77
N ARG A 8 -10.40 2.24 11.38
CA ARG A 8 -10.78 3.40 12.18
C ARG A 8 -11.23 4.58 11.32
N ILE A 9 -10.54 4.83 10.20
CA ILE A 9 -10.76 6.02 9.36
C ILE A 9 -11.82 5.77 8.29
N ASP A 10 -11.68 4.73 7.48
CA ASP A 10 -12.59 4.43 6.37
C ASP A 10 -13.59 3.31 6.73
N ASN A 11 -13.47 2.67 7.89
CA ASN A 11 -14.24 1.49 8.28
C ASN A 11 -14.10 0.31 7.30
N LEU A 12 -12.96 0.24 6.63
CA LEU A 12 -12.66 -0.73 5.59
C LEU A 12 -11.32 -1.43 5.84
N THR A 13 -11.24 -2.67 5.39
CA THR A 13 -10.03 -3.51 5.51
C THR A 13 -9.10 -3.26 4.33
N PRO A 14 -7.79 -3.06 4.54
CA PRO A 14 -6.86 -2.85 3.44
C PRO A 14 -6.62 -4.16 2.71
N GLN A 15 -6.74 -4.13 1.39
CA GLN A 15 -6.48 -5.23 0.49
C GLN A 15 -5.18 -4.97 -0.27
N TYR A 16 -4.27 -5.93 -0.22
CA TYR A 16 -3.06 -5.89 -1.02
C TYR A 16 -3.32 -6.57 -2.35
N ARG A 17 -3.00 -5.88 -3.45
CA ARG A 17 -3.10 -6.43 -4.80
C ARG A 17 -1.79 -6.24 -5.52
N VAL A 18 -1.36 -7.26 -6.24
CA VAL A 18 -0.24 -7.14 -7.17
C VAL A 18 -0.76 -6.38 -8.38
N LEU A 19 -0.15 -5.23 -8.66
CA LEU A 19 -0.48 -4.38 -9.79
C LEU A 19 0.34 -4.75 -11.01
N GLU A 20 1.62 -5.05 -10.80
CA GLU A 20 2.56 -5.33 -11.88
C GLU A 20 3.62 -6.33 -11.43
N GLU A 21 4.06 -7.18 -12.34
CA GLU A 21 5.23 -8.05 -12.15
C GLU A 21 6.06 -7.95 -13.44
N VAL A 22 7.15 -7.19 -13.39
CA VAL A 22 8.01 -6.89 -14.55
C VAL A 22 9.45 -7.25 -14.24
N GLY A 23 10.13 -7.86 -15.21
CA GLY A 23 11.58 -8.07 -15.15
C GLY A 23 12.02 -9.52 -15.41
N PRO A 24 13.29 -9.70 -15.79
CA PRO A 24 13.90 -11.02 -15.98
C PRO A 24 14.09 -11.74 -14.64
N ASP A 25 14.30 -13.06 -14.64
CA ASP A 25 14.37 -13.90 -13.43
C ASP A 25 15.29 -13.38 -12.29
N HIS A 26 16.30 -12.58 -12.62
CA HIS A 26 17.29 -12.00 -11.70
C HIS A 26 16.98 -10.55 -11.28
N GLU A 27 16.06 -9.86 -11.94
CA GLU A 27 15.66 -8.46 -11.65
C GLU A 27 14.13 -8.32 -11.69
N LYS A 28 13.41 -9.34 -11.21
CA LYS A 28 11.96 -9.33 -11.18
C LYS A 28 11.47 -8.34 -10.13
N GLU A 29 10.87 -7.25 -10.60
CA GLU A 29 10.21 -6.25 -9.79
C GLU A 29 8.71 -6.57 -9.69
N PHE A 30 8.21 -6.53 -8.46
CA PHE A 30 6.81 -6.70 -8.13
C PHE A 30 6.28 -5.38 -7.62
N THR A 31 5.20 -4.89 -8.21
CA THR A 31 4.49 -3.71 -7.75
C THR A 31 3.24 -4.16 -7.04
N LEU A 32 3.12 -3.83 -5.75
CA LEU A 32 1.94 -4.07 -4.94
C LEU A 32 1.27 -2.75 -4.57
N GLY A 33 -0.06 -2.73 -4.64
CA GLY A 33 -0.92 -1.65 -4.18
C GLY A 33 -1.74 -2.06 -2.97
N VAL A 34 -1.87 -1.16 -2.00
CA VAL A 34 -2.84 -1.23 -0.91
C VAL A 34 -4.09 -0.46 -1.32
N PHE A 35 -5.19 -1.18 -1.39
CA PHE A 35 -6.51 -0.63 -1.64
C PHE A 35 -7.34 -0.67 -0.37
N VAL A 36 -7.98 0.45 -0.03
CA VAL A 36 -8.99 0.48 1.03
C VAL A 36 -10.31 0.83 0.36
N GLY A 37 -11.21 -0.16 0.32
CA GLY A 37 -12.38 -0.11 -0.55
C GLY A 37 -11.98 -0.03 -2.02
N GLU A 38 -12.36 1.06 -2.66
CA GLU A 38 -12.07 1.35 -4.08
C GLU A 38 -10.90 2.33 -4.26
N LYS A 39 -10.32 2.84 -3.16
CA LYS A 39 -9.24 3.83 -3.21
C LYS A 39 -7.89 3.17 -3.02
N LEU A 40 -6.96 3.47 -3.92
CA LEU A 40 -5.55 3.17 -3.73
C LEU A 40 -5.02 4.10 -2.62
N MET A 41 -4.67 3.53 -1.47
CA MET A 41 -4.11 4.27 -0.34
C MET A 41 -2.58 4.35 -0.41
N GLY A 42 -1.94 3.37 -1.03
CA GLY A 42 -0.49 3.37 -1.20
C GLY A 42 -0.05 2.29 -2.16
N GLN A 43 1.12 2.47 -2.78
CA GLN A 43 1.72 1.49 -3.67
C GLN A 43 3.22 1.41 -3.41
N GLY A 44 3.81 0.27 -3.73
CA GLY A 44 5.22 0.00 -3.52
C GLY A 44 5.71 -1.05 -4.50
N ALA A 45 6.89 -0.80 -5.06
CA ALA A 45 7.59 -1.71 -5.94
C ALA A 45 8.82 -2.28 -5.23
N GLY A 46 9.19 -3.51 -5.55
CA GLY A 46 10.41 -4.11 -5.02
C GLY A 46 10.74 -5.46 -5.63
N PRO A 47 11.92 -6.03 -5.31
CA PRO A 47 12.41 -7.27 -5.92
C PRO A 47 11.63 -8.52 -5.49
N SER A 48 10.65 -8.37 -4.59
CA SER A 48 9.80 -9.46 -4.12
C SER A 48 8.44 -8.92 -3.66
N LYS A 49 7.43 -9.80 -3.64
CA LYS A 49 6.08 -9.47 -3.15
C LYS A 49 6.11 -8.91 -1.73
N GLN A 50 6.96 -9.45 -0.85
CA GLN A 50 7.10 -8.95 0.52
C GLN A 50 7.69 -7.53 0.57
N ALA A 51 8.75 -7.26 -0.18
CA ALA A 51 9.38 -5.94 -0.21
C ALA A 51 8.38 -4.88 -0.71
N ALA A 52 7.73 -5.18 -1.83
CA ALA A 52 6.68 -4.34 -2.42
C ALA A 52 5.50 -4.13 -1.45
N GLN A 53 5.04 -5.18 -0.76
CA GLN A 53 3.99 -5.08 0.26
C GLN A 53 4.37 -4.13 1.39
N GLN A 54 5.61 -4.24 1.88
CA GLN A 54 6.10 -3.45 3.01
C GLN A 54 6.18 -1.97 2.65
N ILE A 55 6.63 -1.65 1.42
CA ILE A 55 6.67 -0.30 0.88
C ILE A 55 5.25 0.25 0.68
N ALA A 56 4.36 -0.53 0.07
CA ALA A 56 2.98 -0.14 -0.15
C ALA A 56 2.23 0.14 1.17
N ALA A 57 2.43 -0.70 2.19
CA ALA A 57 1.86 -0.50 3.51
C ALA A 57 2.39 0.77 4.18
N ARG A 58 3.68 1.07 4.03
CA ARG A 58 4.29 2.29 4.57
C ARG A 58 3.72 3.53 3.88
N ALA A 59 3.59 3.51 2.55
CA ALA A 59 2.99 4.59 1.78
C ALA A 59 1.54 4.85 2.22
N ALA A 60 0.75 3.79 2.39
CA ALA A 60 -0.63 3.91 2.85
C ALA A 60 -0.76 4.48 4.26
N LEU A 61 0.12 4.07 5.19
CA LEU A 61 0.17 4.64 6.54
C LEU A 61 0.52 6.15 6.52
N ASP A 62 1.44 6.56 5.65
CA ASP A 62 1.83 7.96 5.50
C ASP A 62 0.69 8.80 4.93
N GLU A 63 -0.05 8.28 3.95
CA GLU A 63 -1.24 8.92 3.39
C GLU A 63 -2.34 9.09 4.44
N TYR A 64 -2.55 8.08 5.28
CA TYR A 64 -3.46 8.18 6.41
C TYR A 64 -3.02 9.24 7.43
N ALA A 65 -1.72 9.29 7.76
CA ALA A 65 -1.18 10.30 8.66
C ALA A 65 -1.31 11.74 8.11
N LYS A 66 -1.25 11.91 6.78
CA LYS A 66 -1.49 13.20 6.12
C LYS A 66 -2.97 13.59 6.16
N ARG A 67 -3.88 12.63 5.93
CA ARG A 67 -5.34 12.86 6.00
C ARG A 67 -5.84 13.20 7.40
N ASP A 68 -5.21 12.64 8.43
CA ASP A 68 -5.57 12.91 9.82
C ASP A 68 -5.19 14.32 10.28
N LYS A 69 -4.23 14.99 9.65
CA LYS A 69 -3.91 16.40 9.95
C LYS A 69 -4.92 17.34 9.29
N PRO A 70 -5.79 18.03 10.04
CA PRO A 70 -6.56 19.13 9.49
C PRO A 70 -5.63 20.34 9.39
N GLY A 71 -5.44 20.86 8.18
CA GLY A 71 -4.83 22.18 7.99
C GLY A 71 -3.58 22.17 7.13
N ARG A 72 -3.77 22.53 5.87
CA ARG A 72 -2.87 23.47 5.21
C ARG A 72 -3.71 24.65 4.73
#